data_AF-A0A7C3WSM0-F1
#
_entry.id   AF-A0A7C3WSM0-F1
#
_cell.length_a   1.000
_cell.length_b   1.000
_cell.length_c   1.000
_cell.angle_alpha   90.00
_cell.angle_beta   90.00
_cell.angle_gamma   90.00
#
_symmetry.space_group_name_H-M   'P 1'
#
loop_
_entity.id
_entity.type
_entity.pdbx_description
1 polymer ?
#
loop_
_entity_poly.entity_id
_entity_poly.type
_entity_poly.pdbx_seq_one_letter_code
_entity_poly.pdbx_strand_id
1 'polypeptide(L)'
;MNLQLKHLIIVAYITFLFSSFLVSPIIAGSQKTLQTSVEKDFWLETAGTAWRYFKPGVGVSISTGLNYGSLNWHRLTDWDLGIYISALIAARNLGILGEEGEWGFNGRIGKVLKFLSERPISPNGIPYWSYDSDSGGSPSEELASPSDFGRLLLALDDLRKVNPEWASQINFIISRYNVSALANSKYFAGNGVYEYYSARGYWAFDFDTPALKALENLGNGKFMNLYGINLPKAWITSEPLVLAVLEGKADKQYKSILDKVFEAQKRRYENEGVLTAFSEGAYFDPYYYIYEWIITGDGKTWVLWVNNKAVNASEAIFTKVAYGFYAIYGDEYSKRLVDKVKNLVTEEGFLEGVTVNGEILNIVTDKTNSMILEAAAYAYLKPLKTMETTLPINETEKKVFEAFKAVAEAEEKGGNISILVAELNSAIKLIQEAEATGDKAFIEKALVKLDKIISEAPKVGESGLTAARWRQIKTMVALSIEVAVGLIVYIYAPKAFWRAWIKVKGKWKVKTVEKR
;
A
#
# COMPACT_ATOMS: atom_id res chain seq x y z
N MET A 1 -31.22 24.10 -46.75
CA MET A 1 -30.56 22.96 -46.07
C MET A 1 -31.39 21.71 -46.34
N ASN A 2 -30.82 20.76 -47.09
CA ASN A 2 -31.53 19.65 -47.75
C ASN A 2 -32.14 18.68 -46.73
N LEU A 3 -33.35 18.17 -46.98
CA LEU A 3 -34.06 17.24 -46.08
C LEU A 3 -33.26 15.96 -45.79
N GLN A 4 -32.39 15.58 -46.73
CA GLN A 4 -31.44 14.46 -46.60
C GLN A 4 -30.33 14.71 -45.58
N LEU A 5 -29.87 15.97 -45.41
CA LEU A 5 -28.83 16.31 -44.44
C LEU A 5 -29.38 16.23 -42.99
N LYS A 6 -30.66 16.58 -42.79
CA LYS A 6 -31.33 16.47 -41.48
C LYS A 6 -31.52 15.02 -41.02
N HIS A 7 -31.86 14.11 -41.93
CA HIS A 7 -32.02 12.68 -41.59
C HIS A 7 -30.67 12.00 -41.33
N LEU A 8 -29.60 12.37 -42.05
CA LEU A 8 -28.25 11.86 -41.79
C LEU A 8 -27.74 12.29 -40.40
N ILE A 9 -28.01 13.54 -40.01
CA ILE A 9 -27.60 14.07 -38.70
C ILE A 9 -28.38 13.37 -37.58
N ILE A 10 -29.69 13.15 -37.73
CA ILE A 10 -30.51 12.49 -36.70
C ILE A 10 -30.12 11.02 -36.52
N VAL A 11 -29.86 10.29 -37.61
CA VAL A 11 -29.41 8.89 -37.52
C VAL A 11 -28.01 8.80 -36.91
N ALA A 12 -27.08 9.70 -37.28
CA ALA A 12 -25.76 9.79 -36.67
C ALA A 12 -25.80 10.18 -35.18
N TYR A 13 -26.75 11.03 -34.78
CA TYR A 13 -26.95 11.42 -33.37
C TYR A 13 -27.52 10.26 -32.54
N ILE A 14 -28.45 9.48 -33.11
CA ILE A 14 -29.07 8.33 -32.43
C ILE A 14 -28.08 7.16 -32.34
N THR A 15 -27.23 6.92 -33.35
CA THR A 15 -26.16 5.91 -33.26
C THR A 15 -25.02 6.35 -32.34
N PHE A 16 -24.69 7.65 -32.28
CA PHE A 16 -23.74 8.19 -31.30
C PHE A 16 -24.28 8.06 -29.86
N LEU A 17 -25.56 8.36 -29.64
CA LEU A 17 -26.25 8.18 -28.36
C LEU A 17 -26.41 6.71 -27.96
N PHE A 18 -26.59 5.77 -28.90
CA PHE A 18 -26.60 4.34 -28.58
C PHE A 18 -25.20 3.76 -28.34
N SER A 19 -24.16 4.32 -28.98
CA SER A 19 -22.77 3.95 -28.70
C SER A 19 -22.32 4.42 -27.32
N SER A 20 -22.80 5.56 -26.82
CA SER A 20 -22.43 6.09 -25.50
C SER A 20 -23.02 5.33 -24.31
N PHE A 21 -24.04 4.48 -24.52
CA PHE A 21 -24.58 3.60 -23.46
C PHE A 21 -23.83 2.27 -23.32
N LEU A 22 -23.01 1.87 -24.30
CA LEU A 22 -22.17 0.67 -24.24
C LEU A 22 -20.76 0.94 -23.67
N VAL A 23 -20.43 2.21 -23.40
CA VAL A 23 -19.07 2.64 -22.99
C VAL A 23 -18.94 2.85 -21.47
N SER A 24 -20.05 2.87 -20.72
CA SER A 24 -20.03 3.07 -19.25
C SER A 24 -19.24 2.02 -18.46
N PRO A 25 -19.28 0.71 -18.76
CA PRO A 25 -18.44 -0.27 -18.07
C PRO A 25 -16.94 -0.12 -18.41
N ILE A 26 -16.63 0.31 -19.63
CA ILE A 26 -15.26 0.52 -20.13
C ILE A 26 -14.64 1.77 -19.48
N ILE A 27 -15.43 2.84 -19.29
CA ILE A 27 -14.98 4.06 -18.60
C ILE A 27 -14.75 3.78 -17.12
N ALA A 28 -15.62 3.04 -16.44
CA ALA A 28 -15.43 2.69 -15.03
C ALA A 28 -14.21 1.76 -14.82
N GLY A 29 -14.02 0.77 -15.70
CA GLY A 29 -12.81 -0.08 -15.70
C GLY A 29 -11.54 0.72 -15.97
N SER A 30 -11.55 1.59 -16.99
CA SER A 30 -10.44 2.50 -17.32
C SER A 30 -10.13 3.47 -16.19
N GLN A 31 -11.13 4.06 -15.54
CA GLN A 31 -10.95 4.95 -14.39
C GLN A 31 -10.38 4.21 -13.18
N LYS A 32 -10.83 2.99 -12.89
CA LYS A 32 -10.28 2.18 -11.80
C LYS A 32 -8.83 1.77 -12.07
N THR A 33 -8.51 1.38 -13.30
CA THR A 33 -7.13 1.06 -13.72
C THR A 33 -6.23 2.30 -13.64
N LEU A 34 -6.70 3.45 -14.12
CA LEU A 34 -5.98 4.73 -14.05
C LEU A 34 -5.80 5.19 -12.60
N GLN A 35 -6.81 5.07 -11.76
CA GLN A 35 -6.72 5.44 -10.35
C GLN A 35 -5.73 4.53 -9.61
N THR A 36 -5.74 3.23 -9.92
CA THR A 36 -4.78 2.26 -9.39
C THR A 36 -3.35 2.58 -9.84
N SER A 37 -3.15 2.94 -11.11
CA SER A 37 -1.82 3.30 -11.61
C SER A 37 -1.33 4.59 -10.97
N VAL A 38 -2.18 5.62 -10.85
CA VAL A 38 -1.85 6.89 -10.18
C VAL A 38 -1.47 6.68 -8.72
N GLU A 39 -2.19 5.81 -8.00
CA GLU A 39 -1.87 5.49 -6.60
C GLU A 39 -0.53 4.76 -6.48
N LYS A 40 -0.25 3.79 -7.36
CA LYS A 40 1.04 3.09 -7.38
C LYS A 40 2.19 4.02 -7.75
N ASP A 41 2.00 4.91 -8.72
CA ASP A 41 3.00 5.90 -9.13
C ASP A 41 3.31 6.87 -7.98
N PHE A 42 2.29 7.33 -7.25
CA PHE A 42 2.46 8.15 -6.05
C PHE A 42 3.35 7.46 -5.00
N TRP A 43 3.11 6.18 -4.73
CA TRP A 43 3.92 5.44 -3.75
C TRP A 43 5.34 5.16 -4.25
N LEU A 44 5.54 4.89 -5.54
CA LEU A 44 6.88 4.73 -6.11
C LEU A 44 7.69 6.04 -6.10
N GLU A 45 7.06 7.18 -6.41
CA GLU A 45 7.71 8.49 -6.34
C GLU A 45 8.06 8.87 -4.88
N THR A 46 7.12 8.62 -3.97
CA THR A 46 7.32 8.81 -2.52
C THR A 46 8.49 7.96 -2.04
N ALA A 47 8.52 6.67 -2.42
CA ALA A 47 9.62 5.78 -2.07
C ALA A 47 10.95 6.23 -2.67
N GLY A 48 10.97 6.62 -3.95
CA GLY A 48 12.17 7.15 -4.60
C GLY A 48 12.73 8.40 -3.92
N THR A 49 11.85 9.23 -3.34
CA THR A 49 12.25 10.40 -2.54
C THR A 49 12.83 9.98 -1.19
N ALA A 50 12.16 9.10 -0.45
CA ALA A 50 12.65 8.62 0.84
C ALA A 50 13.98 7.85 0.72
N TRP A 51 14.15 7.09 -0.37
CA TRP A 51 15.38 6.36 -0.68
C TRP A 51 16.62 7.25 -0.84
N ARG A 52 16.45 8.55 -1.15
CA ARG A 52 17.57 9.50 -1.28
C ARG A 52 18.44 9.54 -0.03
N TYR A 53 17.85 9.33 1.14
CA TYR A 53 18.55 9.29 2.41
C TYR A 53 19.57 8.15 2.45
N PHE A 54 19.18 6.96 1.99
CA PHE A 54 20.01 5.76 2.08
C PHE A 54 21.06 5.64 0.96
N LYS A 55 21.26 6.71 0.17
CA LYS A 55 22.37 6.79 -0.79
C LYS A 55 23.71 6.83 -0.05
N PRO A 56 24.76 6.17 -0.59
CA PRO A 56 26.10 6.22 0.00
C PRO A 56 26.60 7.66 0.02
N GLY A 57 27.14 8.11 1.16
CA GLY A 57 27.61 9.49 1.37
C GLY A 57 26.53 10.49 1.77
N VAL A 58 25.25 10.09 1.81
CA VAL A 58 24.15 10.93 2.31
C VAL A 58 23.82 10.52 3.75
N GLY A 59 22.97 9.51 3.93
CA GLY A 59 22.61 8.93 5.23
C GLY A 59 23.29 7.59 5.50
N VAL A 60 24.26 7.19 4.67
CA VAL A 60 25.00 5.93 4.81
C VAL A 60 26.48 6.20 4.61
N SER A 61 27.29 5.74 5.56
CA SER A 61 28.74 5.86 5.51
C SER A 61 29.34 5.10 4.33
N ILE A 62 30.19 5.76 3.55
CA ILE A 62 30.91 5.13 2.43
C ILE A 62 31.96 4.15 2.96
N SER A 63 32.57 4.41 4.12
CA SER A 63 33.66 3.60 4.67
C SER A 63 33.16 2.26 5.20
N THR A 64 32.06 2.26 5.95
CA THR A 64 31.56 1.07 6.65
C THR A 64 30.31 0.47 6.00
N GLY A 65 29.52 1.27 5.27
CA GLY A 65 28.19 0.90 4.82
C GLY A 65 27.10 0.99 5.88
N LEU A 66 27.38 1.58 7.05
CA LEU A 66 26.43 1.76 8.14
C LEU A 66 25.61 3.06 7.97
N ASN A 67 24.34 3.04 8.37
CA ASN A 67 23.49 4.23 8.31
C ASN A 67 23.84 5.25 9.41
N TYR A 68 23.52 6.52 9.17
CA TYR A 68 23.44 7.53 10.19
C TYR A 68 22.05 7.51 10.81
N GLY A 69 21.89 7.91 12.07
CA GLY A 69 20.56 8.15 12.66
C GLY A 69 19.96 9.47 12.20
N SER A 70 20.80 10.43 11.82
CA SER A 70 20.42 11.65 11.12
C SER A 70 21.62 12.23 10.38
N LEU A 71 21.41 13.16 9.45
CA LEU A 71 22.52 13.82 8.74
C LEU A 71 23.46 14.60 9.69
N ASN A 72 23.01 14.96 10.90
CA ASN A 72 23.80 15.67 11.89
C ASN A 72 24.33 14.76 13.00
N TRP A 73 24.00 13.47 12.97
CA TRP A 73 24.40 12.49 13.97
C TRP A 73 24.83 11.20 13.27
N HIS A 74 26.12 11.14 12.92
CA HIS A 74 26.78 10.01 12.26
C HIS A 74 27.03 8.85 13.23
N ARG A 75 25.96 8.44 13.92
CA ARG A 75 25.94 7.29 14.81
C ARG A 75 24.65 6.53 14.57
N LEU A 76 24.62 5.30 15.06
CA LEU A 76 23.44 4.43 15.03
C LEU A 76 23.31 3.69 16.35
N THR A 77 22.08 3.39 16.72
CA THR A 77 21.69 2.41 17.73
C THR A 77 21.29 1.09 17.04
N ASP A 78 20.98 0.06 17.82
CA ASP A 78 20.40 -1.17 17.27
C ASP A 78 18.99 -0.95 16.68
N TRP A 79 18.27 0.08 17.16
CA TRP A 79 17.01 0.49 16.55
C TRP A 79 17.23 1.03 15.12
N ASP A 80 18.23 1.90 14.96
CA ASP A 80 18.60 2.52 13.68
C ASP A 80 19.10 1.49 12.67
N LEU A 81 19.84 0.48 13.13
CA LEU A 81 20.33 -0.59 12.27
C LEU A 81 19.19 -1.51 11.81
N GLY A 82 18.23 -1.82 12.69
CA GLY A 82 17.03 -2.57 12.31
C GLY A 82 16.14 -1.80 11.33
N ILE A 83 16.03 -0.49 11.49
CA ILE A 83 15.42 0.43 10.53
C ILE A 83 16.13 0.34 9.17
N TYR A 84 17.46 0.40 9.16
CA TYR A 84 18.19 0.37 7.90
C TYR A 84 18.00 -0.94 7.13
N ILE A 85 18.05 -2.09 7.82
CA ILE A 85 17.76 -3.40 7.21
C ILE A 85 16.35 -3.40 6.61
N SER A 86 15.35 -2.87 7.33
CA SER A 86 13.96 -2.81 6.86
C SER A 86 13.82 -1.90 5.63
N ALA A 87 14.49 -0.74 5.62
CA ALA A 87 14.55 0.15 4.45
C ALA A 87 15.18 -0.53 3.22
N LEU A 88 16.23 -1.33 3.40
CA LEU A 88 16.85 -2.10 2.32
C LEU A 88 15.89 -3.15 1.74
N ILE A 89 15.17 -3.86 2.60
CA ILE A 89 14.15 -4.84 2.18
C ILE A 89 13.01 -4.15 1.43
N ALA A 90 12.51 -3.03 1.94
CA ALA A 90 11.44 -2.25 1.30
C ALA A 90 11.87 -1.74 -0.09
N ALA A 91 13.06 -1.14 -0.20
CA ALA A 91 13.59 -0.63 -1.46
C ALA A 91 13.84 -1.74 -2.49
N ARG A 92 14.29 -2.92 -2.05
CA ARG A 92 14.42 -4.12 -2.89
C ARG A 92 13.06 -4.56 -3.41
N ASN A 93 12.06 -4.69 -2.53
CA ASN A 93 10.73 -5.15 -2.92
C ASN A 93 10.01 -4.18 -3.87
N LEU A 94 10.34 -2.89 -3.81
CA LEU A 94 9.86 -1.85 -4.72
C LEU A 94 10.67 -1.77 -6.04
N GLY A 95 11.75 -2.54 -6.18
CA GLY A 95 12.64 -2.50 -7.36
C GLY A 95 13.52 -1.24 -7.45
N ILE A 96 13.61 -0.45 -6.39
CA ILE A 96 14.45 0.76 -6.31
C ILE A 96 15.91 0.37 -6.07
N LEU A 97 16.14 -0.69 -5.29
CA LEU A 97 17.46 -1.23 -4.97
C LEU A 97 17.69 -2.55 -5.73
N GLY A 98 18.74 -2.60 -6.55
CA GLY A 98 19.19 -3.84 -7.20
C GLY A 98 19.86 -4.81 -6.23
N GLU A 99 19.89 -6.10 -6.58
CA GLU A 99 20.42 -7.16 -5.72
C GLU A 99 21.95 -7.12 -5.57
N GLU A 100 22.64 -6.94 -6.70
CA GLU A 100 24.08 -7.17 -6.82
C GLU A 100 24.92 -5.89 -6.75
N GLY A 101 26.22 -6.09 -6.53
CA GLY A 101 27.22 -5.02 -6.45
C GLY A 101 27.46 -4.51 -5.03
N GLU A 102 28.52 -3.73 -4.86
CA GLU A 102 28.95 -3.25 -3.53
C GLU A 102 27.84 -2.50 -2.77
N TRP A 103 27.05 -1.71 -3.51
CA TRP A 103 25.95 -0.91 -2.99
C TRP A 103 24.57 -1.47 -3.36
N GLY A 104 24.52 -2.70 -3.88
CA GLY A 104 23.29 -3.48 -4.02
C GLY A 104 22.82 -4.03 -2.68
N PHE A 105 21.66 -4.68 -2.66
CA PHE A 105 21.07 -5.27 -1.46
C PHE A 105 22.04 -6.24 -0.76
N ASN A 106 22.59 -7.20 -1.49
CA ASN A 106 23.50 -8.21 -0.93
C ASN A 106 24.79 -7.59 -0.39
N GLY A 107 25.36 -6.62 -1.11
CA GLY A 107 26.57 -5.90 -0.69
C GLY A 107 26.38 -5.11 0.60
N ARG A 108 25.27 -4.36 0.72
CA ARG A 108 24.95 -3.57 1.91
C ARG A 108 24.63 -4.44 3.12
N ILE A 109 23.82 -5.48 2.95
CA ILE A 109 23.53 -6.45 4.00
C ILE A 109 24.83 -7.14 4.46
N GLY A 110 25.70 -7.53 3.53
CA GLY A 110 27.01 -8.10 3.87
C GLY A 110 27.85 -7.19 4.76
N LYS A 111 27.87 -5.87 4.49
CA LYS A 111 28.55 -4.88 5.34
C LYS A 111 27.93 -4.80 6.75
N VAL A 112 26.59 -4.78 6.84
CA VAL A 112 25.87 -4.77 8.13
C VAL A 112 26.16 -6.04 8.94
N LEU A 113 26.05 -7.23 8.33
CA LEU A 113 26.31 -8.50 9.01
C LEU A 113 27.78 -8.64 9.42
N LYS A 114 28.72 -8.13 8.61
CA LYS A 114 30.14 -8.06 8.97
C LYS A 114 30.34 -7.19 10.21
N PHE A 115 29.78 -5.97 10.22
CA PHE A 115 29.83 -5.09 11.39
C PHE A 115 29.25 -5.80 12.63
N LEU A 116 28.07 -6.42 12.54
CA LEU A 116 27.47 -7.15 13.65
C LEU A 116 28.28 -8.37 14.10
N SER A 117 29.15 -8.92 13.26
CA SER A 117 30.06 -10.04 13.59
C SER A 117 31.35 -9.57 14.26
N GLU A 118 31.70 -8.29 14.13
CA GLU A 118 33.00 -7.73 14.58
C GLU A 118 32.87 -6.64 15.64
N ARG A 119 31.71 -5.97 15.74
CA ARG A 119 31.52 -4.77 16.57
C ARG A 119 31.93 -5.00 18.02
N PRO A 120 32.44 -3.96 18.70
CA PRO A 120 32.73 -4.05 20.12
C PRO A 120 31.43 -4.23 20.90
N ILE A 121 31.50 -5.07 21.93
CA ILE A 121 30.40 -5.34 22.87
C ILE A 121 30.94 -5.27 24.28
N SER A 122 30.07 -5.10 25.26
CA SER A 122 30.47 -5.09 26.66
C SER A 122 30.98 -6.47 27.11
N PRO A 123 31.74 -6.56 28.21
CA PRO A 123 32.21 -7.83 28.77
C PRO A 123 31.09 -8.82 29.14
N ASN A 124 29.87 -8.34 29.41
CA ASN A 124 28.71 -9.18 29.71
C ASN A 124 27.88 -9.56 28.47
N GLY A 125 28.40 -9.30 27.27
CA GLY A 125 27.77 -9.69 26.00
C GLY A 125 26.58 -8.82 25.59
N ILE A 126 26.50 -7.59 26.09
CA ILE A 126 25.44 -6.64 25.76
C ILE A 126 26.01 -5.65 24.73
N PRO A 127 25.29 -5.30 23.65
CA PRO A 127 25.76 -4.28 22.75
C PRO A 127 25.80 -2.91 23.43
N TYR A 128 26.68 -2.03 22.98
CA TYR A 128 26.67 -0.65 23.40
C TYR A 128 25.46 0.08 22.80
N TRP A 129 25.03 1.15 23.46
CA TRP A 129 23.84 1.91 23.08
C TRP A 129 23.94 2.50 21.68
N SER A 130 25.12 3.00 21.31
CA SER A 130 25.36 3.53 19.98
C SER A 130 26.74 3.16 19.45
N TYR A 131 26.87 3.26 18.13
CA TYR A 131 28.12 3.06 17.39
C TYR A 131 28.31 4.21 16.41
N ASP A 132 29.53 4.67 16.26
CA ASP A 132 29.92 5.63 15.24
C ASP A 132 29.85 4.97 13.86
N SER A 133 29.05 5.55 12.97
CA SER A 133 28.76 4.93 11.69
C SER A 133 29.96 4.94 10.75
N ASP A 134 30.91 5.87 10.93
CA ASP A 134 32.07 6.01 10.04
C ASP A 134 33.25 5.11 10.43
N SER A 135 33.30 4.65 11.69
CA SER A 135 34.35 3.78 12.22
C SER A 135 33.88 2.42 12.75
N GLY A 136 32.59 2.28 13.10
CA GLY A 136 32.03 1.11 13.79
C GLY A 136 32.41 1.00 15.28
N GLY A 137 33.10 2.00 15.83
CA GLY A 137 33.46 2.03 17.25
C GLY A 137 32.31 2.50 18.14
N SER A 138 32.32 2.13 19.42
CA SER A 138 31.38 2.71 20.40
C SER A 138 31.94 4.02 20.98
N PRO A 139 31.18 5.13 21.02
CA PRO A 139 31.63 6.38 21.61
C PRO A 139 31.56 6.39 23.16
N SER A 140 30.85 5.45 23.78
CA SER A 140 30.69 5.33 25.23
C SER A 140 30.52 3.87 25.66
N GLU A 141 30.53 3.61 26.97
CA GLU A 141 30.23 2.30 27.55
C GLU A 141 28.75 2.12 27.93
N GLU A 142 27.89 3.05 27.52
CA GLU A 142 26.45 2.94 27.74
C GLU A 142 25.91 1.72 26.99
N LEU A 143 25.01 0.96 27.62
CA LEU A 143 24.51 -0.31 27.07
C LEU A 143 23.19 -0.09 26.32
N ALA A 144 23.00 -0.88 25.25
CA ALA A 144 21.76 -0.87 24.49
C ALA A 144 20.55 -1.25 25.36
N SER A 145 19.43 -0.64 25.04
CA SER A 145 18.15 -0.98 25.64
C SER A 145 17.63 -2.32 25.07
N PRO A 146 16.78 -3.05 25.82
CA PRO A 146 16.10 -4.20 25.27
C PRO A 146 15.18 -3.86 24.08
N SER A 147 14.68 -2.62 23.96
CA SER A 147 13.86 -2.20 22.83
C SER A 147 14.64 -2.16 21.53
N ASP A 148 15.82 -1.56 21.55
CA ASP A 148 16.66 -1.31 20.38
C ASP A 148 17.20 -2.64 19.85
N PHE A 149 17.70 -3.50 20.75
CA PHE A 149 18.13 -4.84 20.36
C PHE A 149 16.96 -5.69 19.84
N GLY A 150 15.76 -5.56 20.43
CA GLY A 150 14.55 -6.23 19.94
C GLY A 150 14.18 -5.81 18.51
N ARG A 151 14.32 -4.53 18.18
CA ARG A 151 14.13 -4.00 16.81
C ARG A 151 15.14 -4.59 15.83
N LEU A 152 16.42 -4.68 16.23
CA LEU A 152 17.44 -5.34 15.40
C LEU A 152 17.11 -6.82 15.16
N LEU A 153 16.72 -7.56 16.21
CA LEU A 153 16.33 -8.96 16.08
C LEU A 153 15.17 -9.14 15.09
N LEU A 154 14.14 -8.31 15.17
CA LEU A 154 13.02 -8.34 14.20
C LEU A 154 13.50 -8.20 12.76
N ALA A 155 14.41 -7.25 12.49
CA ALA A 155 14.90 -7.02 11.15
C ALA A 155 15.81 -8.17 10.66
N LEU A 156 16.61 -8.77 11.54
CA LEU A 156 17.42 -9.95 11.22
C LEU A 156 16.55 -11.19 10.96
N ASP A 157 15.43 -11.33 11.67
CA ASP A 157 14.44 -12.37 11.41
C ASP A 157 13.79 -12.22 10.03
N ASP A 158 13.45 -11.00 9.63
CA ASP A 158 12.95 -10.74 8.27
C ASP A 158 14.03 -11.04 7.22
N LEU A 159 15.27 -10.66 7.50
CA LEU A 159 16.39 -10.85 6.59
C LEU A 159 16.64 -12.34 6.27
N ARG A 160 16.62 -13.22 7.28
CA ARG A 160 16.75 -14.68 7.05
C ARG A 160 15.54 -15.29 6.34
N LYS A 161 14.36 -14.67 6.38
CA LYS A 161 13.20 -15.08 5.57
C LYS A 161 13.32 -14.63 4.13
N VAL A 162 13.89 -13.45 3.90
CA VAL A 162 14.14 -12.90 2.56
C VAL A 162 15.22 -13.72 1.82
N ASN A 163 16.31 -14.05 2.51
CA ASN A 163 17.33 -14.96 1.98
C ASN A 163 17.83 -15.91 3.09
N PRO A 164 17.43 -17.20 3.06
CA PRO A 164 17.84 -18.20 4.03
C PRO A 164 19.35 -18.44 4.14
N GLU A 165 20.16 -18.04 3.14
CA GLU A 165 21.62 -18.21 3.19
C GLU A 165 22.27 -17.41 4.33
N TRP A 166 21.66 -16.31 4.77
CA TRP A 166 22.17 -15.52 5.89
C TRP A 166 21.89 -16.15 7.26
N ALA A 167 21.03 -17.17 7.36
CA ALA A 167 20.60 -17.74 8.63
C ALA A 167 21.78 -18.20 9.51
N SER A 168 22.76 -18.88 8.93
CA SER A 168 23.94 -19.36 9.67
C SER A 168 24.79 -18.21 10.23
N GLN A 169 25.02 -17.16 9.43
CA GLN A 169 25.78 -15.99 9.88
C GLN A 169 25.01 -15.20 10.94
N ILE A 170 23.70 -15.04 10.78
CA ILE A 170 22.84 -14.37 11.75
C ILE A 170 22.85 -15.16 13.07
N ASN A 171 22.70 -16.48 13.05
CA ASN A 171 22.76 -17.29 14.27
C ASN A 171 24.13 -17.18 14.97
N PHE A 172 25.23 -17.13 14.22
CA PHE A 172 26.55 -16.85 14.78
C PHE A 172 26.60 -15.47 15.44
N ILE A 173 26.11 -14.42 14.77
CA ILE A 173 26.01 -13.07 15.32
C ILE A 173 25.22 -13.08 16.63
N ILE A 174 24.04 -13.71 16.65
CA ILE A 174 23.19 -13.79 17.85
C ILE A 174 23.91 -14.50 19.01
N SER A 175 24.67 -15.56 18.73
CA SER A 175 25.44 -16.30 19.74
C SER A 175 26.52 -15.48 20.45
N ARG A 176 26.93 -14.33 19.89
CA ARG A 176 27.87 -13.39 20.54
C ARG A 176 27.24 -12.62 21.70
N TYR A 177 25.90 -12.49 21.72
CA TYR A 177 25.20 -11.63 22.66
C TYR A 177 24.55 -12.41 23.80
N ASN A 178 24.47 -11.80 24.97
CA ASN A 178 23.70 -12.28 26.09
C ASN A 178 22.22 -11.89 25.92
N VAL A 179 21.58 -12.47 24.91
CA VAL A 179 20.18 -12.18 24.56
C VAL A 179 19.23 -12.53 25.69
N SER A 180 19.52 -13.61 26.43
CA SER A 180 18.75 -13.99 27.63
C SER A 180 18.70 -12.86 28.66
N ALA A 181 19.81 -12.17 28.94
CA ALA A 181 19.81 -11.06 29.89
C ALA A 181 18.92 -9.89 29.44
N LEU A 182 18.92 -9.57 28.14
CA LEU A 182 18.04 -8.54 27.58
C LEU A 182 16.57 -8.97 27.62
N ALA A 183 16.27 -10.22 27.24
CA ALA A 183 14.91 -10.79 27.24
C ALA A 183 14.30 -10.85 28.66
N ASN A 184 15.12 -11.06 29.69
CA ASN A 184 14.72 -11.09 31.10
C ASN A 184 14.71 -9.70 31.76
N SER A 185 14.96 -8.62 31.01
CA SER A 185 14.99 -7.27 31.56
C SER A 185 13.64 -6.82 32.13
N LYS A 186 13.69 -6.01 33.20
CA LYS A 186 12.51 -5.32 33.77
C LYS A 186 11.81 -4.40 32.76
N TYR A 187 12.46 -4.05 31.65
CA TYR A 187 11.87 -3.30 30.55
C TYR A 187 10.53 -3.92 30.12
N PHE A 188 10.48 -5.25 29.94
CA PHE A 188 9.26 -5.95 29.49
C PHE A 188 8.13 -5.95 30.52
N ALA A 189 8.39 -5.62 31.79
CA ALA A 189 7.33 -5.39 32.78
C ALA A 189 6.62 -4.03 32.59
N GLY A 190 7.04 -3.23 31.61
CA GLY A 190 6.48 -1.94 31.28
C GLY A 190 5.01 -2.02 30.86
N ASN A 191 4.33 -0.88 30.96
CA ASN A 191 2.91 -0.74 30.63
C ASN A 191 2.77 0.11 29.38
N GLY A 192 3.33 -0.36 28.26
CA GLY A 192 3.35 0.34 26.98
C GLY A 192 3.22 -0.61 25.80
N VAL A 193 3.11 -0.02 24.60
CA VAL A 193 3.01 -0.77 23.34
C VAL A 193 4.39 -1.21 22.81
N TYR A 194 5.46 -0.48 23.13
CA TYR A 194 6.82 -0.81 22.68
C TYR A 194 7.29 -2.17 23.18
N GLU A 195 6.99 -2.51 24.42
CA GLU A 195 7.43 -3.76 25.05
C GLU A 195 6.95 -4.97 24.24
N TYR A 196 5.72 -4.92 23.73
CA TYR A 196 5.16 -5.97 22.87
C TYR A 196 5.76 -5.99 21.48
N TYR A 197 6.01 -4.81 20.90
CA TYR A 197 6.67 -4.71 19.60
C TYR A 197 8.07 -5.34 19.66
N SER A 198 8.90 -4.88 20.59
CA SER A 198 10.28 -5.34 20.74
C SER A 198 10.38 -6.81 21.17
N ALA A 199 9.46 -7.31 22.01
CA ALA A 199 9.48 -8.70 22.47
C ALA A 199 9.40 -9.72 21.32
N ARG A 200 8.68 -9.39 20.24
CA ARG A 200 8.57 -10.26 19.05
C ARG A 200 9.92 -10.58 18.43
N GLY A 201 10.88 -9.65 18.51
CA GLY A 201 12.26 -9.89 18.06
C GLY A 201 12.94 -10.99 18.86
N TYR A 202 12.76 -11.01 20.18
CA TYR A 202 13.32 -12.05 21.05
C TYR A 202 12.69 -13.41 20.79
N TRP A 203 11.36 -13.45 20.65
CA TRP A 203 10.63 -14.68 20.36
C TRP A 203 11.01 -15.31 19.02
N ALA A 204 11.34 -14.49 18.01
CA ALA A 204 11.81 -14.99 16.73
C ALA A 204 13.13 -15.79 16.83
N PHE A 205 13.89 -15.61 17.90
CA PHE A 205 15.13 -16.35 18.19
C PHE A 205 15.02 -17.25 19.42
N ASP A 206 13.79 -17.66 19.76
CA ASP A 206 13.50 -18.60 20.85
C ASP A 206 13.91 -18.10 22.25
N PHE A 207 13.93 -16.78 22.46
CA PHE A 207 14.11 -16.17 23.78
C PHE A 207 12.78 -15.65 24.34
N ASP A 208 12.30 -16.28 25.40
CA ASP A 208 11.11 -15.82 26.13
C ASP A 208 11.36 -14.47 26.84
N THR A 209 10.32 -13.65 26.92
CA THR A 209 10.31 -12.38 27.67
C THR A 209 9.39 -12.49 28.88
N PRO A 210 9.80 -13.17 29.97
CA PRO A 210 8.89 -13.62 31.04
C PRO A 210 8.23 -12.49 31.83
N ALA A 211 8.80 -11.29 31.80
CA ALA A 211 8.22 -10.11 32.45
C ALA A 211 7.10 -9.47 31.62
N LEU A 212 6.99 -9.79 30.32
CA LEU A 212 5.95 -9.27 29.45
C LEU A 212 4.60 -9.89 29.82
N LYS A 213 3.63 -9.02 30.13
CA LYS A 213 2.25 -9.43 30.34
C LYS A 213 1.57 -9.67 28.99
N ALA A 214 0.47 -10.41 28.98
CA ALA A 214 -0.37 -10.52 27.78
C ALA A 214 -0.96 -9.16 27.40
N LEU A 215 -1.11 -8.89 26.10
CA LEU A 215 -1.52 -7.57 25.57
C LEU A 215 -2.91 -7.16 26.04
N GLU A 216 -3.78 -8.13 26.32
CA GLU A 216 -5.11 -7.97 26.94
C GLU A 216 -5.05 -7.33 28.31
N ASN A 217 -3.92 -7.47 29.01
CA ASN A 217 -3.69 -6.88 30.32
C ASN A 217 -3.06 -5.48 30.24
N LEU A 218 -2.84 -4.94 29.04
CA LEU A 218 -2.36 -3.57 28.88
C LEU A 218 -3.30 -2.59 29.61
N GLY A 219 -2.73 -1.66 30.37
CA GLY A 219 -3.48 -0.74 31.22
C GLY A 219 -4.03 -1.35 32.51
N ASN A 220 -3.75 -2.62 32.80
CA ASN A 220 -4.20 -3.36 33.99
C ASN A 220 -5.72 -3.21 34.23
N GLY A 221 -6.51 -3.37 33.17
CA GLY A 221 -7.97 -3.26 33.20
C GLY A 221 -8.52 -1.83 33.31
N LYS A 222 -7.66 -0.80 33.29
CA LYS A 222 -8.06 0.60 33.26
C LYS A 222 -7.99 1.15 31.84
N PHE A 223 -8.94 2.01 31.51
CA PHE A 223 -9.09 2.61 30.19
C PHE A 223 -9.24 4.13 30.29
N MET A 224 -8.78 4.83 29.24
CA MET A 224 -9.01 6.24 28.99
C MET A 224 -10.04 6.37 27.86
N ASN A 225 -11.02 7.26 28.04
CA ASN A 225 -11.97 7.60 26.98
C ASN A 225 -11.45 8.82 26.21
N LEU A 226 -11.13 8.64 24.94
CA LEU A 226 -10.71 9.70 24.02
C LEU A 226 -11.77 9.83 22.93
N TYR A 227 -12.56 10.89 22.98
CA TYR A 227 -13.62 11.18 21.99
C TYR A 227 -14.57 9.98 21.74
N GLY A 228 -14.97 9.29 22.81
CA GLY A 228 -15.85 8.13 22.73
C GLY A 228 -15.14 6.80 22.44
N ILE A 229 -13.81 6.77 22.39
CA ILE A 229 -13.00 5.57 22.16
C ILE A 229 -12.30 5.17 23.44
N ASN A 230 -12.45 3.90 23.84
CA ASN A 230 -11.76 3.38 25.02
C ASN A 230 -10.42 2.75 24.63
N LEU A 231 -9.33 3.37 25.08
CA LEU A 231 -7.96 2.90 24.95
C LEU A 231 -7.40 2.50 26.31
N PRO A 232 -6.53 1.48 26.42
CA PRO A 232 -5.90 1.12 27.68
C PRO A 232 -5.14 2.29 28.30
N LYS A 233 -5.17 2.39 29.64
CA LYS A 233 -4.38 3.37 30.40
C LYS A 233 -2.90 2.92 30.43
N ALA A 234 -2.19 3.17 29.35
CA ALA A 234 -0.83 2.71 29.11
C ALA A 234 -0.04 3.75 28.29
N TRP A 235 1.27 3.59 28.22
CA TRP A 235 2.13 4.37 27.33
C TRP A 235 1.83 4.01 25.86
N ILE A 236 1.08 4.88 25.18
CA ILE A 236 0.61 4.67 23.82
C ILE A 236 1.00 5.86 22.94
N THR A 237 1.76 5.57 21.88
CA THR A 237 2.06 6.47 20.75
C THR A 237 1.96 5.66 19.45
N SER A 238 2.04 6.33 18.29
CA SER A 238 1.79 5.68 16.99
C SER A 238 2.95 4.83 16.49
N GLU A 239 4.21 5.20 16.76
CA GLU A 239 5.40 4.62 16.10
C GLU A 239 5.43 3.07 16.09
N PRO A 240 5.46 2.36 17.24
CA PRO A 240 5.61 0.90 17.22
C PRO A 240 4.34 0.20 16.74
N LEU A 241 3.19 0.88 16.78
CA LEU A 241 1.92 0.36 16.28
C LEU A 241 1.89 0.41 14.74
N VAL A 242 2.34 1.52 14.16
CA VAL A 242 2.44 1.70 12.71
C VAL A 242 3.48 0.74 12.14
N LEU A 243 4.69 0.70 12.71
CA LEU A 243 5.75 -0.22 12.28
C LEU A 243 5.27 -1.67 12.26
N ALA A 244 4.66 -2.15 13.35
CA ALA A 244 4.19 -3.53 13.40
C ALA A 244 3.20 -3.87 12.27
N VAL A 245 2.35 -2.93 11.85
CA VAL A 245 1.40 -3.19 10.75
C VAL A 245 2.09 -3.16 9.40
N LEU A 246 2.91 -2.15 9.14
CA LEU A 246 3.65 -2.01 7.88
C LEU A 246 4.55 -3.22 7.63
N GLU A 247 5.12 -3.77 8.69
CA GLU A 247 6.02 -4.91 8.64
C GLU A 247 5.33 -6.27 8.73
N GLY A 248 3.99 -6.32 8.79
CA GLY A 248 3.23 -7.58 8.88
C GLY A 248 3.38 -8.33 10.20
N LYS A 249 3.76 -7.64 11.28
CA LYS A 249 4.01 -8.19 12.62
C LYS A 249 2.89 -7.92 13.63
N ALA A 250 1.86 -7.17 13.24
CA ALA A 250 0.72 -6.88 14.10
C ALA A 250 -0.28 -8.03 14.11
N ASP A 251 -0.48 -8.64 15.28
CA ASP A 251 -1.65 -9.48 15.52
C ASP A 251 -2.94 -8.64 15.56
N LYS A 252 -4.10 -9.32 15.60
CA LYS A 252 -5.43 -8.66 15.58
C LYS A 252 -5.60 -7.65 16.72
N GLN A 253 -5.06 -7.94 17.89
CA GLN A 253 -5.26 -7.09 19.06
C GLN A 253 -4.35 -5.86 18.99
N TYR A 254 -3.09 -6.04 18.61
CA TYR A 254 -2.14 -4.97 18.41
C TYR A 254 -2.61 -4.03 17.28
N LYS A 255 -3.16 -4.59 16.19
CA LYS A 255 -3.83 -3.81 15.14
C LYS A 255 -5.06 -3.06 15.66
N SER A 256 -5.88 -3.68 16.51
CA SER A 256 -7.05 -3.02 17.12
C SER A 256 -6.67 -1.81 17.97
N ILE A 257 -5.53 -1.86 18.66
CA ILE A 257 -4.99 -0.69 19.38
C ILE A 257 -4.64 0.41 18.37
N LEU A 258 -3.98 0.07 17.26
CA LEU A 258 -3.67 1.04 16.22
C LEU A 258 -4.94 1.67 15.60
N ASP A 259 -5.97 0.86 15.32
CA ASP A 259 -7.26 1.36 14.78
C ASP A 259 -7.86 2.42 15.70
N LYS A 260 -7.88 2.14 17.01
CA LYS A 260 -8.39 3.07 18.03
C LYS A 260 -7.51 4.30 18.19
N VAL A 261 -6.19 4.15 18.09
CA VAL A 261 -5.22 5.27 18.14
C VAL A 261 -5.39 6.21 16.95
N PHE A 262 -5.57 5.65 15.75
CA PHE A 262 -5.84 6.43 14.54
C PHE A 262 -7.18 7.16 14.65
N GLU A 263 -8.25 6.44 15.02
CA GLU A 263 -9.57 7.01 15.18
C GLU A 263 -9.63 8.09 16.27
N ALA A 264 -8.87 7.96 17.37
CA ALA A 264 -8.79 8.98 18.42
C ALA A 264 -8.16 10.28 17.91
N GLN A 265 -7.11 10.19 17.10
CA GLN A 265 -6.47 11.35 16.48
C GLN A 265 -7.38 11.99 15.42
N LYS A 266 -8.08 11.18 14.63
CA LYS A 266 -9.09 11.65 13.68
C LYS A 266 -10.22 12.41 14.38
N ARG A 267 -10.78 11.86 15.45
CA ARG A 267 -11.85 12.53 16.21
C ARG A 267 -11.36 13.78 16.93
N ARG A 268 -10.10 13.82 17.38
CA ARG A 268 -9.49 15.06 17.89
C ARG A 268 -9.57 16.16 16.83
N TYR A 269 -9.20 15.87 15.59
CA TYR A 269 -9.33 16.83 14.49
C TYR A 269 -10.79 17.24 14.23
N GLU A 270 -11.73 16.29 14.23
CA GLU A 270 -13.16 16.59 14.00
C GLU A 270 -13.77 17.46 15.10
N ASN A 271 -13.32 17.29 16.35
CA ASN A 271 -13.87 18.01 17.51
C ASN A 271 -13.14 19.33 17.80
N GLU A 272 -11.82 19.39 17.59
CA GLU A 272 -10.97 20.50 18.01
C GLU A 272 -10.30 21.23 16.84
N GLY A 273 -10.37 20.68 15.63
CA GLY A 273 -9.65 21.20 14.45
C GLY A 273 -8.15 20.96 14.48
N VAL A 274 -7.63 20.22 15.47
CA VAL A 274 -6.21 19.91 15.64
C VAL A 274 -5.85 18.69 14.80
N LEU A 275 -5.09 18.90 13.73
CA LEU A 275 -4.58 17.82 12.89
C LEU A 275 -3.42 17.11 13.61
N THR A 276 -3.52 15.79 13.81
CA THR A 276 -2.61 15.07 14.72
C THR A 276 -2.01 13.80 14.07
N ALA A 277 -0.68 13.70 14.11
CA ALA A 277 0.07 12.49 13.79
C ALA A 277 1.15 12.27 14.85
N PHE A 278 0.70 12.03 16.09
CA PHE A 278 1.55 11.87 17.26
C PHE A 278 2.49 10.70 17.10
N SER A 279 3.78 10.96 17.31
CA SER A 279 4.83 9.95 17.31
C SER A 279 6.00 10.40 18.18
N GLU A 280 7.20 9.96 17.83
CA GLU A 280 8.46 10.43 18.39
C GLU A 280 9.39 10.88 17.28
N GLY A 281 10.38 11.71 17.59
CA GLY A 281 11.35 12.12 16.58
C GLY A 281 12.26 13.27 16.98
N ALA A 282 13.15 13.60 16.06
CA ALA A 282 14.09 14.70 16.19
C ALA A 282 13.32 16.03 16.32
N TYR A 283 13.83 16.92 17.16
CA TYR A 283 13.19 18.18 17.48
C TYR A 283 14.21 19.30 17.61
N PHE A 284 13.74 20.55 17.63
CA PHE A 284 14.64 21.70 17.78
C PHE A 284 15.35 21.71 19.15
N ASP A 285 16.44 22.47 19.23
CA ASP A 285 17.03 22.89 20.50
C ASP A 285 15.96 23.58 21.39
N PRO A 286 15.91 23.30 22.69
CA PRO A 286 16.84 22.52 23.50
C PRO A 286 16.46 21.04 23.68
N TYR A 287 15.39 20.57 23.03
CA TYR A 287 14.86 19.24 23.30
C TYR A 287 15.56 18.15 22.50
N TYR A 288 15.99 18.43 21.27
CA TYR A 288 16.69 17.54 20.32
C TYR A 288 15.91 16.29 19.88
N TYR A 289 15.11 15.70 20.76
CA TYR A 289 14.23 14.57 20.51
C TYR A 289 13.02 14.63 21.45
N ILE A 290 11.81 14.43 20.91
CA ILE A 290 10.57 14.43 21.69
C ILE A 290 9.81 13.12 21.51
N TYR A 291 9.05 12.75 22.53
CA TYR A 291 8.02 11.73 22.46
C TYR A 291 6.65 12.39 22.63
N GLU A 292 5.73 12.15 21.72
CA GLU A 292 4.34 12.56 21.83
C GLU A 292 3.47 11.37 22.22
N TRP A 293 3.06 11.36 23.48
CA TRP A 293 2.24 10.31 24.05
C TRP A 293 0.77 10.67 23.93
N ILE A 294 0.01 9.82 23.23
CA ILE A 294 -1.45 9.91 23.17
C ILE A 294 -2.02 9.59 24.55
N ILE A 295 -1.46 8.57 25.20
CA ILE A 295 -1.72 8.23 26.60
C ILE A 295 -0.38 7.94 27.29
N THR A 296 -0.19 8.47 28.49
CA THR A 296 0.93 8.13 29.38
C THR A 296 0.52 7.02 30.36
N GLY A 297 1.48 6.33 30.97
CA GLY A 297 1.20 5.26 31.94
C GLY A 297 0.40 5.72 33.18
N ASP A 298 0.50 7.01 33.56
CA ASP A 298 -0.31 7.61 34.63
C ASP A 298 -1.68 8.14 34.15
N GLY A 299 -1.99 8.01 32.86
CA GLY A 299 -3.29 8.31 32.26
C GLY A 299 -3.51 9.76 31.89
N LYS A 300 -2.44 10.52 31.66
CA LYS A 300 -2.53 11.81 30.97
C LYS A 300 -2.58 11.56 29.47
N THR A 301 -3.08 12.52 28.71
CA THR A 301 -3.33 12.38 27.29
C THR A 301 -2.75 13.56 26.54
N TRP A 302 -2.28 13.34 25.31
CA TRP A 302 -1.70 14.37 24.47
C TRP A 302 -0.50 15.08 25.13
N VAL A 303 0.47 14.29 25.61
CA VAL A 303 1.61 14.78 26.40
C VAL A 303 2.90 14.69 25.60
N LEU A 304 3.60 15.82 25.48
CA LEU A 304 4.98 15.84 25.00
C LEU A 304 5.94 15.54 26.14
N TRP A 305 6.94 14.72 25.84
CA TRP A 305 7.83 14.16 26.84
C TRP A 305 9.27 14.14 26.36
N VAL A 306 10.18 14.64 27.19
CA VAL A 306 11.62 14.72 26.94
C VAL A 306 12.36 14.34 28.20
N ASN A 307 13.39 13.48 28.11
CA ASN A 307 14.26 13.12 29.23
C ASN A 307 13.50 12.78 30.53
N ASN A 308 12.50 11.88 30.42
CA ASN A 308 11.69 11.42 31.55
C ASN A 308 10.77 12.48 32.18
N LYS A 309 10.46 13.58 31.48
CA LYS A 309 9.57 14.64 31.99
C LYS A 309 8.64 15.17 30.91
N ALA A 310 7.42 15.54 31.33
CA ALA A 310 6.50 16.28 30.47
C ALA A 310 7.05 17.69 30.20
N VAL A 311 6.91 18.16 28.96
CA VAL A 311 7.38 19.48 28.53
C VAL A 311 6.24 20.27 27.87
N ASN A 312 6.38 21.59 27.85
CA ASN A 312 5.48 22.48 27.12
C ASN A 312 6.16 22.90 25.81
N ALA A 313 6.03 22.08 24.77
CA ALA A 313 6.53 22.33 23.43
C ALA A 313 5.37 22.24 22.43
N SER A 314 5.58 22.75 21.21
CA SER A 314 4.59 22.63 20.14
C SER A 314 4.45 21.19 19.68
N GLU A 315 3.23 20.69 19.56
CA GLU A 315 2.94 19.38 18.95
C GLU A 315 3.45 19.32 17.51
N ALA A 316 4.01 18.18 17.12
CA ALA A 316 4.49 17.86 15.80
C ALA A 316 3.50 16.98 15.02
N ILE A 317 3.44 17.21 13.71
CA ILE A 317 2.85 16.30 12.75
C ILE A 317 4.03 15.62 12.07
N PHE A 318 4.38 14.41 12.55
CA PHE A 318 5.51 13.66 12.01
C PHE A 318 5.21 13.12 10.61
N THR A 319 6.10 13.39 9.65
CA THR A 319 5.92 13.01 8.24
C THR A 319 5.74 11.51 8.10
N LYS A 320 6.55 10.72 8.82
CA LYS A 320 6.50 9.26 8.81
C LYS A 320 5.16 8.65 9.19
N VAL A 321 4.53 9.16 10.25
CA VAL A 321 3.23 8.65 10.72
C VAL A 321 2.11 9.12 9.79
N ALA A 322 2.20 10.32 9.23
CA ALA A 322 1.25 10.77 8.22
C ALA A 322 1.19 9.81 7.01
N TYR A 323 2.35 9.46 6.45
CA TYR A 323 2.43 8.49 5.34
C TYR A 323 2.08 7.06 5.78
N GLY A 324 2.51 6.62 6.96
CA GLY A 324 2.16 5.31 7.51
C GLY A 324 0.65 5.13 7.69
N PHE A 325 -0.04 6.13 8.24
CA PHE A 325 -1.50 6.13 8.35
C PHE A 325 -2.17 6.13 6.98
N TYR A 326 -1.66 6.90 6.02
CA TYR A 326 -2.23 6.92 4.68
C TYR A 326 -2.09 5.56 3.97
N ALA A 327 -0.95 4.89 4.11
CA ALA A 327 -0.75 3.55 3.57
C ALA A 327 -1.71 2.51 4.21
N ILE A 328 -1.95 2.63 5.51
CA ILE A 328 -2.80 1.68 6.25
C ILE A 328 -4.29 1.93 5.99
N TYR A 329 -4.75 3.18 6.09
CA TYR A 329 -6.17 3.55 6.12
C TYR A 329 -6.70 4.17 4.83
N GLY A 330 -5.92 5.02 4.15
CA GLY A 330 -6.29 5.63 2.86
C GLY A 330 -7.57 6.48 2.88
N ASP A 331 -7.99 6.99 4.04
CA ASP A 331 -9.20 7.81 4.20
C ASP A 331 -8.92 9.32 4.05
N GLU A 332 -9.97 10.15 4.15
CA GLU A 332 -9.82 11.60 4.04
C GLU A 332 -8.93 12.22 5.12
N TYR A 333 -8.93 11.68 6.34
CA TYR A 333 -8.13 12.21 7.45
C TYR A 333 -6.65 11.96 7.21
N SER A 334 -6.29 10.71 6.90
CA SER A 334 -4.91 10.34 6.56
C SER A 334 -4.42 11.02 5.28
N LYS A 335 -5.29 11.26 4.30
CA LYS A 335 -4.97 12.09 3.14
C LYS A 335 -4.64 13.54 3.52
N ARG A 336 -5.41 14.16 4.43
CA ARG A 336 -5.13 15.52 4.93
C ARG A 336 -3.79 15.60 5.65
N LEU A 337 -3.43 14.55 6.40
CA LEU A 337 -2.10 14.45 7.01
C LEU A 337 -1.00 14.49 5.95
N VAL A 338 -1.10 13.65 4.92
CA VAL A 338 -0.14 13.65 3.81
C VAL A 338 -0.12 14.99 3.07
N ASP A 339 -1.26 15.59 2.79
CA ASP A 339 -1.33 16.90 2.11
C ASP A 339 -0.63 18.01 2.91
N LYS A 340 -0.60 17.91 4.25
CA LYS A 340 0.10 18.83 5.14
C LYS A 340 1.63 18.67 5.07
N VAL A 341 2.14 17.46 4.84
CA VAL A 341 3.58 17.15 4.95
C VAL A 341 4.26 16.79 3.62
N LYS A 342 3.52 16.56 2.54
CA LYS A 342 4.07 16.07 1.25
C LYS A 342 5.14 16.96 0.62
N ASN A 343 5.16 18.25 0.96
CA ASN A 343 6.15 19.21 0.45
C ASN A 343 7.38 19.33 1.36
N LEU A 344 7.44 18.58 2.47
CA LEU A 344 8.57 18.57 3.40
C LEU A 344 9.67 17.64 2.88
N VAL A 345 10.29 18.02 1.77
CA VAL A 345 11.26 17.22 1.01
C VAL A 345 12.52 18.04 0.72
N THR A 346 13.68 17.40 0.74
CA THR A 346 14.99 17.91 0.33
C THR A 346 15.63 17.02 -0.74
N GLU A 347 16.86 17.34 -1.14
CA GLU A 347 17.65 16.49 -2.03
C GLU A 347 18.06 15.16 -1.35
N GLU A 348 18.10 15.13 -0.03
CA GLU A 348 18.48 14.00 0.82
C GLU A 348 17.30 13.17 1.32
N GLY A 349 16.05 13.61 1.16
CA GLY A 349 14.87 12.84 1.54
C GLY A 349 13.76 13.68 2.16
N PHE A 350 12.89 13.06 2.94
CA PHE A 350 11.84 13.76 3.70
C PHE A 350 12.38 14.34 5.00
N LEU A 351 11.85 15.52 5.36
CA LEU A 351 12.06 16.15 6.66
C LEU A 351 11.17 15.50 7.74
N GLU A 352 11.59 15.63 8.99
CA GLU A 352 10.98 14.98 10.15
C GLU A 352 9.49 15.31 10.34
N GLY A 353 9.09 16.56 10.10
CA GLY A 353 7.70 16.99 10.24
C GLY A 353 7.50 18.49 10.32
N VAL A 354 6.32 18.90 10.77
CA VAL A 354 5.95 20.30 10.98
C VAL A 354 5.13 20.42 12.25
N THR A 355 5.34 21.47 13.04
CA THR A 355 4.53 21.69 14.23
C THR A 355 3.12 22.17 13.89
N VAL A 356 2.21 22.07 14.85
CA VAL A 356 0.84 22.62 14.74
C VAL A 356 0.84 24.13 14.47
N ASN A 357 1.90 24.83 14.86
CA ASN A 357 2.09 26.27 14.60
C ASN A 357 2.74 26.56 13.23
N GLY A 358 3.10 25.53 12.46
CA GLY A 358 3.68 25.66 11.12
C GLY A 358 5.21 25.72 11.06
N GLU A 359 5.91 25.49 12.18
CA GLU A 359 7.37 25.46 12.20
C GLU A 359 7.88 24.13 11.64
N ILE A 360 8.76 24.18 10.64
CA ILE A 360 9.29 22.99 9.98
C ILE A 360 10.41 22.39 10.82
N LEU A 361 10.30 21.10 11.14
CA LEU A 361 11.38 20.30 11.72
C LEU A 361 12.37 19.97 10.61
N ASN A 362 13.28 20.91 10.32
CA ASN A 362 14.25 20.82 9.22
C ASN A 362 15.41 19.85 9.54
N ILE A 363 15.07 18.58 9.77
CA ILE A 363 15.97 17.50 10.16
C ILE A 363 15.61 16.29 9.30
N VAL A 364 16.60 15.66 8.67
CA VAL A 364 16.43 14.45 7.86
C VAL A 364 16.98 13.27 8.66
N THR A 365 16.12 12.29 8.94
CA THR A 365 16.44 11.11 9.76
C THR A 365 16.22 9.81 9.02
N ASP A 366 16.90 8.76 9.49
CA ASP A 366 16.69 7.39 9.03
C ASP A 366 15.26 6.90 9.32
N LYS A 367 14.75 7.18 10.52
CA LYS A 367 13.42 6.81 11.00
C LYS A 367 12.34 7.35 10.08
N THR A 368 12.44 8.63 9.71
CA THR A 368 11.44 9.25 8.86
C THR A 368 11.45 8.63 7.47
N ASN A 369 12.62 8.50 6.86
CA ASN A 369 12.73 8.00 5.50
C ASN A 369 12.48 6.49 5.39
N SER A 370 12.88 5.69 6.38
CA SER A 370 12.59 4.24 6.40
C SER A 370 11.09 3.98 6.52
N MET A 371 10.40 4.59 7.49
CA MET A 371 8.98 4.31 7.66
C MET A 371 8.16 4.76 6.43
N ILE A 372 8.57 5.83 5.74
CA ILE A 372 7.94 6.24 4.47
C ILE A 372 8.20 5.19 3.37
N LEU A 373 9.41 4.63 3.28
CA LEU A 373 9.70 3.52 2.37
C LEU A 373 8.87 2.27 2.69
N GLU A 374 8.77 1.91 3.95
CA GLU A 374 7.98 0.77 4.42
C GLU A 374 6.48 0.99 4.16
N ALA A 375 5.98 2.20 4.37
CA ALA A 375 4.61 2.61 4.03
C ALA A 375 4.34 2.48 2.53
N ALA A 376 5.27 2.95 1.70
CA ALA A 376 5.17 2.82 0.25
C ALA A 376 5.21 1.35 -0.20
N ALA A 377 6.11 0.54 0.35
CA ALA A 377 6.18 -0.90 0.08
C ALA A 377 4.88 -1.60 0.49
N TYR A 378 4.38 -1.33 1.69
CA TYR A 378 3.11 -1.85 2.19
C TYR A 378 1.95 -1.51 1.25
N ALA A 379 1.79 -0.24 0.87
CA ALA A 379 0.70 0.19 0.00
C ALA A 379 0.83 -0.34 -1.43
N TYR A 380 2.05 -0.40 -1.97
CA TYR A 380 2.32 -0.90 -3.32
C TYR A 380 2.07 -2.40 -3.45
N LEU A 381 2.45 -3.18 -2.43
CA LEU A 381 2.34 -4.64 -2.40
C LEU A 381 1.00 -5.14 -1.87
N LYS A 382 0.21 -4.28 -1.21
CA LYS A 382 -1.15 -4.61 -0.77
C LYS A 382 -1.94 -5.15 -1.96
N PRO A 383 -2.47 -6.39 -1.90
CA PRO A 383 -3.50 -6.80 -2.84
C PRO A 383 -4.62 -5.79 -2.69
N LEU A 384 -5.03 -5.14 -3.79
CA LEU A 384 -6.10 -4.13 -3.74
C LEU A 384 -7.29 -4.70 -2.99
N LYS A 385 -7.52 -4.19 -1.78
CA LYS A 385 -8.50 -4.71 -0.85
C LYS A 385 -9.88 -4.46 -1.44
N THR A 386 -10.45 -5.49 -2.08
CA THR A 386 -11.90 -5.67 -2.05
C THR A 386 -12.25 -5.99 -0.59
N MET A 387 -13.31 -5.37 -0.09
CA MET A 387 -13.70 -5.34 1.33
C MET A 387 -13.58 -6.72 2.00
N GLU A 388 -12.88 -6.78 3.13
CA GLU A 388 -12.79 -7.97 3.98
C GLU A 388 -14.13 -8.25 4.68
N THR A 389 -14.56 -9.51 4.65
CA THR A 389 -15.39 -10.17 5.66
C THR A 389 -14.76 -11.54 5.99
N THR A 390 -15.07 -12.09 7.16
CA THR A 390 -14.22 -12.96 7.98
C THR A 390 -14.50 -14.47 7.92
N LEU A 391 -13.42 -15.28 7.91
CA LEU A 391 -13.27 -16.70 8.38
C LEU A 391 -13.90 -17.85 7.55
N PRO A 392 -13.35 -19.08 7.65
CA PRO A 392 -12.36 -19.72 6.78
C PRO A 392 -13.01 -20.38 5.53
N ILE A 393 -12.81 -19.81 4.35
CA ILE A 393 -13.43 -20.23 3.08
C ILE A 393 -12.36 -20.47 1.99
N ASN A 394 -11.12 -20.86 2.34
CA ASN A 394 -10.00 -20.80 1.39
C ASN A 394 -10.20 -21.63 0.09
N GLU A 395 -10.80 -22.83 0.16
CA GLU A 395 -11.06 -23.64 -1.04
C GLU A 395 -12.29 -23.15 -1.83
N THR A 396 -13.38 -22.82 -1.14
CA THR A 396 -14.61 -22.34 -1.77
C THR A 396 -14.43 -20.94 -2.38
N GLU A 397 -13.72 -20.03 -1.72
CA GLU A 397 -13.36 -18.70 -2.24
C GLU A 397 -12.54 -18.83 -3.52
N LYS A 398 -11.55 -19.74 -3.51
CA LYS A 398 -10.73 -20.02 -4.69
C LYS A 398 -11.60 -20.51 -5.85
N LYS A 399 -12.52 -21.45 -5.61
CA LYS A 399 -13.43 -21.94 -6.67
C LYS A 399 -14.43 -20.88 -7.14
N VAL A 400 -14.94 -20.03 -6.24
CA VAL A 400 -15.80 -18.90 -6.61
C VAL A 400 -15.04 -17.92 -7.51
N PHE A 401 -13.79 -17.62 -7.16
CA PHE A 401 -12.93 -16.75 -7.97
C PHE A 401 -12.62 -17.35 -9.34
N GLU A 402 -12.28 -18.64 -9.40
CA GLU A 402 -12.04 -19.36 -10.66
C GLU A 402 -13.29 -19.39 -11.55
N ALA A 403 -14.47 -19.64 -10.98
CA ALA A 403 -15.73 -19.61 -11.70
C ALA A 403 -16.07 -18.20 -12.21
N PHE A 404 -15.89 -17.16 -11.38
CA PHE A 404 -16.12 -15.78 -11.77
C PHE A 404 -15.20 -15.35 -12.91
N LYS A 405 -13.90 -15.70 -12.81
CA LYS A 405 -12.92 -15.47 -13.87
C LYS A 405 -13.32 -16.17 -15.17
N ALA A 406 -13.72 -17.43 -15.11
CA ALA A 406 -14.12 -18.19 -16.30
C ALA A 406 -15.36 -17.59 -16.98
N VAL A 407 -16.34 -17.11 -16.20
CA VAL A 407 -17.53 -16.42 -16.73
C VAL A 407 -17.16 -15.08 -17.39
N ALA A 408 -16.29 -14.30 -16.76
CA ALA A 408 -15.81 -13.03 -17.32
C ALA A 408 -15.06 -13.23 -18.65
N GLU A 409 -14.18 -14.24 -18.73
CA GLU A 409 -13.49 -14.60 -19.97
C GLU A 409 -14.45 -15.07 -21.08
N ALA A 410 -15.53 -15.77 -20.72
CA ALA A 410 -16.57 -16.18 -21.66
C ALA A 410 -17.37 -14.98 -22.21
N GLU A 411 -17.62 -13.98 -21.36
CA GLU A 411 -18.27 -12.73 -21.73
C GLU A 411 -17.40 -11.88 -22.66
N GLU A 412 -16.10 -11.74 -22.34
CA GLU A 412 -15.12 -11.02 -23.17
C GLU A 412 -15.05 -11.61 -24.58
N LYS A 413 -15.14 -12.93 -24.68
CA LYS A 413 -15.22 -13.68 -25.95
C LYS A 413 -16.57 -13.54 -26.67
N GLY A 414 -17.53 -12.82 -26.08
CA GLY A 414 -18.85 -12.54 -26.64
C GLY A 414 -19.86 -13.68 -26.50
N GLY A 415 -19.62 -14.62 -25.58
CA GLY A 415 -20.51 -15.74 -25.28
C GLY A 415 -21.76 -15.32 -24.50
N ASN A 416 -22.86 -16.05 -24.64
CA ASN A 416 -24.07 -15.81 -23.85
C ASN A 416 -23.91 -16.40 -22.44
N ILE A 417 -23.58 -15.55 -21.47
CA ILE A 417 -23.30 -15.95 -20.09
C ILE A 417 -24.54 -16.07 -19.20
N SER A 418 -25.76 -15.79 -19.68
CA SER A 418 -26.94 -15.69 -18.80
C SER A 418 -27.19 -16.95 -17.95
N ILE A 419 -26.91 -18.13 -18.51
CA ILE A 419 -27.04 -19.42 -17.81
C ILE A 419 -25.93 -19.57 -16.75
N LEU A 420 -24.69 -19.23 -17.09
CA LEU A 420 -23.55 -19.33 -16.18
C LEU A 420 -23.70 -18.37 -14.99
N VAL A 421 -24.17 -17.15 -15.25
CA VAL A 421 -24.45 -16.14 -14.21
C VAL A 421 -25.58 -16.60 -13.28
N ALA A 422 -26.64 -17.20 -13.83
CA ALA A 422 -27.73 -17.75 -13.01
C ALA A 422 -27.23 -18.89 -12.10
N GLU A 423 -26.39 -19.77 -12.61
CA GLU A 423 -25.77 -20.85 -11.83
C GLU A 423 -24.79 -20.32 -10.79
N LEU A 424 -24.03 -19.25 -11.10
CA LEU A 424 -23.06 -18.64 -10.19
C LEU A 424 -23.77 -17.95 -9.02
N ASN A 425 -24.84 -17.22 -9.31
CA ASN A 425 -25.71 -16.63 -8.28
C ASN A 425 -26.37 -17.71 -7.41
N SER A 426 -26.77 -18.84 -8.02
CA SER A 426 -27.29 -19.99 -7.27
C SER A 426 -26.22 -20.60 -6.36
N ALA A 427 -24.96 -20.68 -6.79
CA ALA A 427 -23.86 -21.18 -5.97
C ALA A 427 -23.53 -20.24 -4.80
N ILE A 428 -23.49 -18.93 -5.06
CA ILE A 428 -23.30 -17.90 -4.02
C ILE A 428 -24.40 -17.98 -2.97
N LYS A 429 -25.66 -18.16 -3.39
CA LYS A 429 -26.78 -18.30 -2.44
C LYS A 429 -26.64 -19.51 -1.53
N LEU A 430 -26.18 -20.65 -2.06
CA LEU A 430 -25.92 -21.85 -1.26
C LEU A 430 -24.78 -21.62 -0.25
N ILE A 431 -23.75 -20.86 -0.63
CA ILE A 431 -22.66 -20.49 0.29
C ILE A 431 -23.19 -19.61 1.43
N GLN A 432 -24.03 -18.62 1.11
CA GLN A 432 -24.69 -17.77 2.12
C GLN A 432 -25.61 -18.58 3.05
N GLU A 433 -26.35 -19.56 2.53
CA GLU A 433 -27.18 -20.46 3.33
C GLU A 433 -26.32 -21.35 4.25
N ALA A 434 -25.16 -21.81 3.79
CA ALA A 434 -24.21 -22.54 4.62
C ALA A 434 -23.65 -21.69 5.77
N GLU A 435 -23.30 -20.44 5.49
CA GLU A 435 -22.81 -19.48 6.50
C GLU A 435 -23.88 -19.17 7.55
N ALA A 436 -25.14 -19.05 7.14
CA ALA A 436 -26.24 -18.75 8.04
C ALA A 436 -26.65 -19.95 8.93
N THR A 437 -26.49 -21.18 8.44
CA THR A 437 -27.00 -22.39 9.12
C THR A 437 -25.93 -23.28 9.72
N GLY A 438 -24.67 -23.15 9.28
CA GLY A 438 -23.56 -24.04 9.65
C GLY A 438 -23.61 -25.42 8.98
N ASP A 439 -24.55 -25.67 8.06
CA ASP A 439 -24.70 -26.96 7.38
C ASP A 439 -23.76 -27.08 6.17
N LYS A 440 -22.82 -28.03 6.25
CA LYS A 440 -21.79 -28.28 5.23
C LYS A 440 -22.35 -28.85 3.93
N ALA A 441 -23.57 -29.41 3.93
CA ALA A 441 -24.20 -29.95 2.72
C ALA A 441 -24.47 -28.87 1.66
N PHE A 442 -24.64 -27.61 2.07
CA PHE A 442 -24.82 -26.49 1.15
C PHE A 442 -23.51 -26.12 0.44
N ILE A 443 -22.36 -26.23 1.11
CA ILE A 443 -21.04 -26.00 0.51
C ILE A 443 -20.75 -27.06 -0.56
N GLU A 444 -21.02 -28.34 -0.29
CA GLU A 444 -20.82 -29.40 -1.29
C GLU A 444 -21.65 -29.18 -2.56
N LYS A 445 -22.92 -28.75 -2.40
CA LYS A 445 -23.79 -28.39 -3.52
C LYS A 445 -23.29 -27.15 -4.28
N ALA A 446 -22.73 -26.16 -3.58
CA ALA A 446 -22.15 -24.98 -4.19
C ALA A 446 -20.90 -25.33 -5.02
N LEU A 447 -20.01 -26.16 -4.49
CA LEU A 447 -18.78 -26.59 -5.17
C LEU A 447 -19.09 -27.34 -6.47
N VAL A 448 -20.09 -28.23 -6.48
CA VAL A 448 -20.53 -28.94 -7.70
C VAL A 448 -20.99 -27.95 -8.79
N LYS A 449 -21.71 -26.89 -8.41
CA LYS A 449 -22.14 -25.84 -9.36
C LYS A 449 -20.97 -25.03 -9.88
N LEU A 450 -20.03 -24.67 -9.01
CA LEU A 450 -18.83 -23.92 -9.40
C LEU A 450 -17.95 -24.71 -10.37
N ASP A 451 -17.73 -26.01 -10.12
CA ASP A 451 -16.99 -26.89 -11.02
C ASP A 451 -17.65 -27.00 -12.40
N LYS A 452 -18.99 -27.09 -12.43
CA LYS A 452 -19.75 -27.08 -13.68
C LYS A 452 -19.52 -25.78 -14.46
N ILE A 453 -19.61 -24.62 -13.79
CA ILE A 453 -19.38 -23.31 -14.41
C ILE A 453 -17.98 -23.21 -15.00
N ILE A 454 -16.95 -23.61 -14.24
CA ILE A 454 -15.55 -23.59 -14.68
C ILE A 454 -15.37 -24.44 -15.94
N SER A 455 -16.05 -25.59 -16.02
CA SER A 455 -15.96 -26.49 -17.18
C SER A 455 -16.76 -26.04 -18.42
N GLU A 456 -17.85 -25.30 -18.24
CA GLU A 456 -18.76 -24.90 -19.32
C GLU A 456 -18.43 -23.53 -19.90
N ALA A 457 -17.87 -22.62 -19.09
CA ALA A 457 -17.58 -21.24 -19.51
C ALA A 457 -16.64 -21.12 -20.72
N PRO A 458 -15.55 -21.92 -20.87
CA PRO A 458 -14.73 -21.88 -22.07
C PRO A 458 -15.50 -22.17 -23.36
N LYS A 459 -16.45 -23.13 -23.31
CA LYS A 459 -17.29 -23.52 -24.46
C LYS A 459 -18.24 -22.38 -24.85
N VAL A 460 -18.80 -21.69 -23.86
CA VAL A 460 -19.65 -20.52 -24.08
C VAL A 460 -18.84 -19.39 -24.73
N GLY A 461 -17.61 -19.15 -24.28
CA GLY A 461 -16.71 -18.18 -24.92
C GLY A 461 -16.39 -18.53 -26.38
N GLU A 462 -16.09 -19.79 -26.70
CA GLU A 462 -15.83 -20.23 -28.09
C GLU A 462 -17.04 -20.05 -29.01
N SER A 463 -18.25 -20.29 -28.49
CA SER A 463 -19.49 -20.02 -29.24
C SER A 463 -19.67 -18.53 -29.55
N GLY A 464 -19.25 -17.66 -28.62
CA GLY A 464 -19.22 -16.20 -28.78
C GLY A 464 -18.29 -15.75 -29.89
N LEU A 465 -17.05 -16.27 -29.89
CA LEU A 465 -16.05 -15.99 -30.93
C LEU A 465 -16.53 -16.43 -32.31
N THR A 466 -17.18 -17.59 -32.38
CA THR A 466 -17.76 -18.11 -33.62
C THR A 466 -18.88 -17.19 -34.13
N ALA A 467 -19.77 -16.74 -33.24
CA ALA A 467 -20.83 -15.79 -33.59
C ALA A 467 -20.28 -14.41 -34.00
N ALA A 468 -19.18 -13.96 -33.39
CA ALA A 468 -18.49 -12.72 -33.73
C ALA A 468 -17.86 -12.79 -35.13
N ARG A 469 -17.15 -13.89 -35.45
CA ARG A 469 -16.61 -14.14 -36.80
C ARG A 469 -17.71 -14.13 -37.87
N TRP A 470 -18.84 -14.79 -37.61
CA TRP A 470 -19.98 -14.78 -38.53
C TRP A 470 -20.58 -13.39 -38.72
N ARG A 471 -20.64 -12.56 -37.67
CA ARG A 471 -21.06 -11.16 -37.78
C ARG A 471 -20.10 -10.35 -38.67
N GLN A 472 -18.79 -10.48 -38.45
CA GLN A 472 -17.78 -9.78 -39.27
C GLN A 472 -17.86 -10.17 -40.76
N ILE A 473 -18.01 -11.47 -41.07
CA ILE A 473 -18.18 -11.96 -42.43
C ILE A 473 -19.41 -11.33 -43.09
N LYS A 474 -20.57 -11.32 -42.40
CA LYS A 474 -21.80 -10.70 -42.92
C LYS A 474 -21.63 -9.21 -43.18
N THR A 475 -20.98 -8.48 -42.29
CA THR A 475 -20.71 -7.04 -42.47
C THR A 475 -19.82 -6.77 -43.67
N MET A 476 -18.74 -7.56 -43.86
CA MET A 476 -17.85 -7.41 -45.03
C MET A 476 -18.57 -7.69 -46.35
N VAL A 477 -19.42 -8.72 -46.39
CA VAL A 477 -20.24 -9.02 -47.56
C VAL A 477 -21.23 -7.88 -47.85
N ALA A 478 -21.92 -7.37 -46.83
CA ALA A 478 -22.86 -6.26 -47.00
C ALA A 478 -22.17 -4.99 -47.53
N LEU A 479 -21.02 -4.60 -46.95
CA LEU A 479 -20.23 -3.45 -47.41
C LEU A 479 -19.75 -3.63 -48.87
N SER A 480 -19.35 -4.84 -49.24
CA SER A 480 -18.91 -5.14 -50.60
C SER A 480 -20.05 -4.98 -51.61
N ILE A 481 -21.27 -5.38 -51.25
CA ILE A 481 -22.48 -5.20 -52.07
C ILE A 481 -22.79 -3.70 -52.21
N GLU A 482 -22.73 -2.93 -51.13
CA GLU A 482 -23.01 -1.48 -51.17
C GLU A 482 -22.01 -0.73 -52.06
N VAL A 483 -20.71 -1.05 -51.95
CA VAL A 483 -19.67 -0.47 -52.81
C VAL A 483 -19.91 -0.84 -54.28
N ALA A 484 -20.28 -2.10 -54.57
CA ALA A 484 -20.58 -2.54 -55.93
C ALA A 484 -21.81 -1.82 -56.51
N VAL A 485 -22.89 -1.68 -55.74
CA VAL A 485 -24.09 -0.93 -56.14
C VAL A 485 -23.75 0.55 -56.35
N GLY A 486 -22.98 1.15 -55.44
CA GLY A 486 -22.51 2.52 -55.56
C GLY A 486 -21.70 2.76 -56.84
N LEU A 487 -20.79 1.86 -57.18
CA LEU A 487 -20.00 1.88 -58.43
C LEU A 487 -20.90 1.76 -59.67
N ILE A 488 -21.87 0.84 -59.65
CA ILE A 488 -22.83 0.68 -60.76
C ILE A 488 -23.64 1.97 -60.94
N VAL A 489 -24.19 2.53 -59.86
CA VAL A 489 -24.94 3.79 -59.92
C VAL A 489 -24.04 4.92 -60.42
N TYR A 490 -22.81 5.05 -59.92
CA TYR A 490 -21.87 6.09 -60.36
C TYR A 490 -21.55 6.00 -61.86
N ILE A 491 -21.28 4.80 -62.37
CA ILE A 491 -20.91 4.59 -63.78
C ILE A 491 -22.11 4.78 -64.72
N TYR A 492 -23.28 4.26 -64.35
CA TYR A 492 -24.42 4.15 -65.27
C TYR A 492 -25.49 5.23 -65.08
N ALA A 493 -25.65 5.79 -63.86
CA ALA A 493 -26.68 6.81 -63.59
C ALA A 493 -26.50 8.10 -64.41
N PRO A 494 -25.29 8.63 -64.66
CA PRO A 494 -25.14 9.82 -65.49
C PRO A 494 -25.64 9.60 -66.92
N LYS A 495 -25.33 8.44 -67.52
CA LYS A 495 -25.83 8.09 -68.87
C LYS A 495 -27.35 7.91 -68.87
N ALA A 496 -27.90 7.25 -67.87
CA ALA A 496 -29.35 7.08 -67.73
C ALA A 496 -30.06 8.43 -67.54
N PHE A 497 -29.51 9.30 -66.69
CA PHE A 497 -29.99 10.66 -66.44
C PHE A 497 -29.97 11.50 -67.71
N TRP A 498 -28.85 11.54 -68.44
CA TRP A 498 -28.76 12.30 -69.70
C TRP A 498 -29.72 11.79 -70.76
N ARG A 499 -29.89 10.47 -70.89
CA ARG A 499 -30.90 9.88 -71.79
C ARG A 499 -32.31 10.30 -71.42
N ALA A 500 -32.66 10.27 -70.13
CA ALA A 500 -33.96 10.69 -69.64
C ALA A 500 -34.16 12.22 -69.82
N TRP A 501 -33.15 13.01 -69.49
CA TRP A 501 -33.17 14.47 -69.62
C TRP A 501 -33.39 14.91 -71.07
N ILE A 502 -32.64 14.34 -72.01
CA ILE A 502 -32.81 14.64 -73.44
C ILE A 502 -34.21 14.23 -73.91
N LYS A 503 -34.72 13.08 -73.46
CA LYS A 503 -36.08 12.64 -73.82
C LYS A 503 -37.16 13.59 -73.32
N VAL A 504 -37.02 14.14 -72.11
CA VAL A 504 -38.03 15.02 -71.49
C VAL A 504 -37.88 16.48 -71.91
N LYS A 505 -36.65 16.97 -72.06
CA LYS A 505 -36.33 18.40 -72.23
C LYS A 505 -35.73 18.75 -73.59
N GLY A 506 -35.51 17.79 -74.48
CA GLY A 506 -34.88 18.02 -75.79
C GLY A 506 -35.62 19.01 -76.71
N LYS A 507 -36.91 19.29 -76.45
CA LYS A 507 -37.73 20.27 -77.21
C LYS A 507 -37.82 21.65 -76.53
N TRP A 508 -37.15 21.86 -75.40
CA TRP A 508 -37.24 23.11 -74.65
C TRP A 508 -36.32 24.16 -75.30
N LYS A 509 -36.90 25.28 -75.76
CA LYS A 509 -36.13 26.42 -76.26
C LYS A 509 -35.63 27.25 -75.08
N VAL A 510 -34.32 27.36 -74.90
CA VAL A 510 -33.69 28.15 -73.84
C VAL A 510 -33.84 29.64 -74.20
N LYS A 511 -34.44 30.43 -73.31
CA LYS A 511 -34.60 31.89 -73.48
C LYS A 511 -33.53 32.60 -72.66
N THR A 512 -32.62 33.32 -73.29
CA THR A 512 -31.64 34.19 -72.62
C THR A 512 -32.37 35.38 -72.03
N VAL A 513 -32.23 35.60 -70.72
CA VAL A 513 -32.72 36.80 -70.04
C VAL A 513 -31.59 37.83 -70.09
N GLU A 514 -31.72 38.85 -70.94
CA GLU A 514 -30.80 39.99 -70.94
C GLU A 514 -31.03 40.85 -69.68
N LYS A 515 -29.92 41.21 -69.02
CA LYS A 515 -29.88 42.03 -67.81
C LYS A 515 -30.59 43.37 -68.02
N ARG A 516 -31.38 43.80 -67.03
CA ARG A 516 -31.70 45.20 -66.77
C ARG A 516 -30.90 45.68 -65.57
#